data_AF-A0A7C5U2A9-F1
#
_entry.id   AF-A0A7C5U2A9-F1
#
_cell.length_a   1.000
_cell.length_b   1.000
_cell.length_c   1.000
_cell.angle_alpha   90.00
_cell.angle_beta   90.00
_cell.angle_gamma   90.00
#
_symmetry.space_group_name_H-M   'P 1'
#
loop_
_entity.id
_entity.type
_entity.pdbx_description
1 polymer ?
#
loop_
_entity_poly.entity_id
_entity_poly.type
_entity_poly.pdbx_seq_one_letter_code
_entity_poly.pdbx_strand_id
1 'polypeptide(L)'
;MKSLKLRTIVYTLAIVVVVSLIGIFFFNNELNGAFEVVAQQSVPIIKDIANNIDKEKLSNLLNNSRLSSNYKSNSEFLELNKFLNDKMKIFDFKYLYISKTFEPDTGNYTLWIDGSAIDDSAFCEPGYKDVVKKVNKNLFIEKGYTFTKTYSDPEWGTLMTVIVPIQDGQKTLAYLMA
;
A
#
# COMPACT_ATOMS: atom_id res chain seq x y z
N MET A 1 3.89 46.51 34.46
CA MET A 1 4.59 46.42 33.14
C MET A 1 5.16 45.03 32.83
N LYS A 2 5.92 44.36 33.71
CA LYS A 2 6.49 43.02 33.44
C LYS A 2 5.42 41.94 33.18
N SER A 3 4.32 41.95 33.92
CA SER A 3 3.19 41.00 33.74
C SER A 3 2.43 41.19 32.42
N LEU A 4 2.33 42.43 31.93
CA LEU A 4 1.65 42.73 30.66
C LEU A 4 2.49 42.25 29.47
N LYS A 5 3.80 42.54 29.48
CA LYS A 5 4.74 42.07 28.44
C LYS A 5 4.79 40.53 28.38
N LEU A 6 4.80 39.86 29.54
CA LEU A 6 4.77 38.40 29.60
C LEU A 6 3.47 37.83 29.02
N ARG A 7 2.30 38.43 29.35
CA ARG A 7 1.00 38.03 28.77
C ARG A 7 0.97 38.21 27.26
N THR A 8 1.47 39.33 26.75
CA THR A 8 1.55 39.56 25.29
C THR A 8 2.43 38.53 24.60
N ILE A 9 3.61 38.21 25.15
CA ILE A 9 4.49 37.16 24.60
C ILE A 9 3.78 35.81 24.57
N VAL A 10 3.08 35.43 25.66
CA VAL A 10 2.33 34.17 25.74
C VAL A 10 1.22 34.12 24.69
N TYR A 11 0.46 35.22 24.50
CA TYR A 11 -0.58 35.28 23.47
C TYR A 11 -0.02 35.21 22.05
N THR A 12 1.08 35.92 21.76
CA THR A 12 1.74 35.82 20.47
C THR A 12 2.24 34.41 20.20
N LEU A 13 2.83 33.74 21.20
CA LEU A 13 3.30 32.36 21.06
C LEU A 13 2.13 31.39 20.81
N ALA A 14 1.02 31.55 21.55
CA ALA A 14 -0.18 30.75 21.37
C ALA A 14 -0.77 30.92 19.96
N ILE A 15 -0.83 32.16 19.45
CA ILE A 15 -1.30 32.44 18.08
C ILE A 15 -0.38 31.78 17.05
N VAL A 16 0.94 31.89 17.20
CA VAL A 16 1.91 31.25 16.29
C VAL A 16 1.74 29.74 16.27
N VAL A 17 1.56 29.11 17.43
CA VAL A 17 1.31 27.66 17.53
C VAL A 17 0.01 27.28 16.82
N VAL A 18 -1.08 28.01 17.05
CA VAL A 18 -2.38 27.74 16.41
C VAL A 18 -2.29 27.91 14.89
N VAL A 19 -1.69 29.00 14.40
CA VAL A 19 -1.51 29.24 12.96
C VAL A 19 -0.65 28.14 12.33
N SER A 20 0.41 27.70 13.01
CA SER A 20 1.27 26.61 12.54
C SER A 20 0.52 25.28 12.46
N LEU A 21 -0.29 24.94 13.46
CA LEU A 21 -1.10 23.71 13.46
C LEU A 21 -2.14 23.73 12.34
N ILE A 22 -2.80 24.86 12.11
CA ILE A 22 -3.74 25.05 11.00
C ILE A 22 -3.01 24.89 9.66
N GLY A 23 -1.84 25.51 9.50
CA GLY A 23 -1.03 25.38 8.30
C GLY A 23 -0.61 23.94 8.00
N ILE A 24 -0.13 23.21 9.01
CA ILE A 24 0.21 21.78 8.90
C ILE A 24 -1.02 20.96 8.50
N PHE A 25 -2.19 21.25 9.08
CA PHE A 25 -3.43 20.56 8.76
C PHE A 25 -3.82 20.75 7.29
N PHE A 26 -3.82 21.99 6.79
CA PHE A 26 -4.13 22.27 5.38
C PHE A 26 -3.12 21.64 4.43
N PHE A 27 -1.82 21.72 4.73
CA PHE A 27 -0.78 21.08 3.93
C PHE A 27 -0.99 19.57 3.82
N ASN A 28 -1.26 18.90 4.94
CA ASN A 28 -1.54 17.47 4.95
C ASN A 28 -2.80 17.11 4.13
N ASN A 29 -3.82 17.96 4.14
CA ASN A 29 -5.04 17.72 3.38
C ASN A 29 -4.82 17.88 1.87
N GLU A 30 -4.13 18.94 1.45
CA GLU A 30 -3.72 19.16 0.06
C GLU A 30 -2.81 18.02 -0.45
N LEU A 31 -1.86 17.59 0.39
CA LEU A 31 -0.96 16.49 0.07
C LEU A 31 -1.73 15.17 -0.11
N ASN A 32 -2.68 14.86 0.78
CA ASN A 32 -3.54 13.69 0.58
C ASN A 32 -4.33 13.79 -0.74
N GLY A 33 -4.93 14.95 -1.04
CA GLY A 33 -5.67 15.15 -2.28
C GLY A 33 -4.80 14.96 -3.53
N ALA A 34 -3.57 15.48 -3.53
CA ALA A 34 -2.62 15.28 -4.62
C ALA A 34 -2.26 13.81 -4.82
N PHE A 35 -1.98 13.08 -3.72
CA PHE A 35 -1.69 11.65 -3.77
C PHE A 35 -2.90 10.83 -4.24
N GLU A 36 -4.13 11.19 -3.86
CA GLU A 36 -5.33 10.50 -4.34
C GLU A 36 -5.48 10.58 -5.86
N VAL A 37 -5.15 11.73 -6.47
CA VAL A 37 -5.15 11.88 -7.94
C VAL A 37 -4.13 10.95 -8.59
N VAL A 38 -2.90 10.89 -8.04
CA VAL A 38 -1.85 9.99 -8.54
C VAL A 38 -2.28 8.53 -8.38
N ALA A 39 -2.83 8.16 -7.22
CA ALA A 39 -3.33 6.82 -6.97
C ALA A 39 -4.44 6.42 -7.97
N GLN A 40 -5.39 7.31 -8.25
CA GLN A 40 -6.42 7.09 -9.26
C GLN A 40 -5.85 6.88 -10.66
N GLN A 41 -4.80 7.62 -11.03
CA GLN A 41 -4.11 7.46 -12.31
C GLN A 41 -3.29 6.17 -12.39
N SER A 42 -2.81 5.64 -11.26
CA SER A 42 -2.10 4.37 -11.18
C SER A 42 -3.01 3.14 -11.23
N VAL A 43 -4.30 3.28 -10.91
CA VAL A 43 -5.27 2.16 -10.88
C VAL A 43 -5.32 1.38 -12.22
N PRO A 44 -5.41 2.01 -13.41
CA PRO A 44 -5.38 1.28 -14.67
C PRO A 44 -4.09 0.46 -14.87
N ILE A 45 -2.94 0.98 -14.44
CA ILE A 45 -1.64 0.28 -14.52
C ILE A 45 -1.66 -0.96 -13.62
N ILE A 46 -2.13 -0.80 -12.38
CA ILE A 46 -2.18 -1.90 -11.41
C ILE A 46 -3.23 -2.94 -11.84
N LYS A 47 -4.36 -2.51 -12.39
CA LYS A 47 -5.35 -3.42 -13.00
C LYS A 47 -4.76 -4.20 -14.17
N ASP A 48 -3.98 -3.56 -15.04
CA ASP A 48 -3.29 -4.25 -16.12
C ASP A 48 -2.30 -5.30 -15.59
N ILE A 49 -1.49 -4.97 -14.59
CA ILE A 49 -0.61 -5.94 -13.94
C ILE A 49 -1.42 -7.11 -13.35
N ALA A 50 -2.49 -6.81 -12.60
CA ALA A 50 -3.37 -7.82 -12.00
C ALA A 50 -4.01 -8.75 -13.03
N ASN A 51 -4.40 -8.21 -14.20
CA ASN A 51 -5.01 -8.99 -15.29
C ASN A 51 -4.00 -9.87 -16.02
N ASN A 52 -2.73 -9.49 -16.06
CA ASN A 52 -1.65 -10.23 -16.70
C ASN A 52 -1.01 -11.29 -15.79
N ILE A 53 -1.44 -11.40 -14.53
CA ILE A 53 -1.03 -12.49 -13.65
C ILE A 53 -1.67 -13.81 -14.12
N ASP A 54 -0.86 -14.86 -14.23
CA ASP A 54 -1.35 -16.22 -14.45
C ASP A 54 -2.16 -16.69 -13.24
N LYS A 55 -3.49 -16.74 -13.43
CA LYS A 55 -4.46 -17.03 -12.36
C LYS A 55 -4.42 -18.49 -11.93
N GLU A 56 -4.06 -19.40 -12.83
CA GLU A 56 -3.93 -20.82 -12.50
C GLU A 56 -2.72 -21.04 -11.60
N LYS A 57 -1.56 -20.51 -11.99
CA LYS A 57 -0.35 -20.55 -11.15
C LYS A 57 -0.56 -19.86 -9.81
N LEU A 58 -1.18 -18.67 -9.82
CA LEU A 58 -1.48 -17.96 -8.58
C LEU A 58 -2.40 -18.80 -7.68
N SER A 59 -3.46 -19.40 -8.23
CA SER A 59 -4.37 -20.27 -7.47
C SER A 59 -3.65 -21.47 -6.86
N ASN A 60 -2.75 -22.12 -7.62
CA ASN A 60 -1.93 -23.22 -7.13
C ASN A 60 -1.05 -22.80 -5.95
N LEU A 61 -0.37 -21.66 -6.06
CA LEU A 61 0.45 -21.10 -4.99
C LEU A 61 -0.37 -20.74 -3.75
N LEU A 62 -1.53 -20.11 -3.92
CA LEU A 62 -2.42 -19.74 -2.81
C LEU A 62 -2.93 -20.96 -2.03
N ASN A 63 -3.08 -22.10 -2.70
CA ASN A 63 -3.53 -23.36 -2.09
C ASN A 63 -2.37 -24.24 -1.58
N ASN A 64 -1.12 -23.89 -1.89
CA ASN A 64 0.05 -24.63 -1.43
C ASN A 64 0.38 -24.29 0.03
N SER A 65 0.00 -25.18 0.95
CA SER A 65 0.25 -25.03 2.39
C SER A 65 1.74 -25.06 2.79
N ARG A 66 2.61 -25.56 1.92
CA ARG A 66 4.06 -25.64 2.15
C ARG A 66 4.84 -24.49 1.54
N LEU A 67 4.16 -23.53 0.88
CA LEU A 67 4.82 -22.47 0.14
C LEU A 67 5.79 -21.67 1.01
N SER A 68 5.40 -21.30 2.22
CA SER A 68 6.28 -20.57 3.16
C SER A 68 7.58 -21.30 3.47
N SER A 69 7.61 -22.63 3.36
CA SER A 69 8.80 -23.45 3.63
C SER A 69 9.62 -23.79 2.38
N ASN A 70 9.06 -23.61 1.17
CA ASN A 70 9.73 -24.04 -0.07
C ASN A 70 9.70 -23.00 -1.20
N TYR A 71 9.32 -21.75 -0.93
CA TYR A 71 9.20 -20.71 -1.96
C TYR A 71 10.48 -20.50 -2.77
N LYS A 72 11.66 -20.63 -2.15
CA LYS A 72 12.97 -20.47 -2.82
C LYS A 72 13.25 -21.52 -3.91
N SER A 73 12.61 -22.68 -3.83
CA SER A 73 12.75 -23.77 -4.82
C SER A 73 11.48 -24.00 -5.64
N ASN A 74 10.43 -23.22 -5.41
CA ASN A 74 9.16 -23.33 -6.11
C ASN A 74 9.21 -22.51 -7.41
N SER A 75 9.20 -23.18 -8.57
CA SER A 75 9.32 -22.53 -9.88
C SER A 75 8.21 -21.53 -10.18
N GLU A 76 6.96 -21.83 -9.80
CA GLU A 76 5.82 -20.93 -10.02
C GLU A 76 5.94 -19.66 -9.17
N PHE A 77 6.43 -19.81 -7.92
CA PHE A 77 6.70 -18.67 -7.04
C PHE A 77 7.80 -17.78 -7.62
N LEU A 78 8.93 -18.38 -8.04
CA LEU A 78 10.06 -17.64 -8.61
C LEU A 78 9.65 -16.88 -9.88
N GLU A 79 8.81 -17.47 -10.71
CA GLU A 79 8.28 -16.83 -11.92
C GLU A 79 7.40 -15.61 -11.58
N LEU A 80 6.46 -15.76 -10.63
CA LEU A 80 5.59 -14.66 -10.23
C LEU A 80 6.34 -13.57 -9.45
N ASN A 81 7.27 -13.93 -8.56
CA ASN A 81 8.16 -12.98 -7.88
C ASN A 81 8.95 -12.16 -8.91
N LYS A 82 9.55 -12.82 -9.91
CA LYS A 82 10.28 -12.14 -10.99
C LYS A 82 9.38 -11.22 -11.80
N PHE A 83 8.19 -11.70 -12.19
CA PHE A 83 7.21 -10.87 -12.90
C PHE A 83 6.87 -9.59 -12.12
N LEU A 84 6.58 -9.70 -10.82
CA LEU A 84 6.32 -8.54 -9.98
C LEU A 84 7.57 -7.64 -9.86
N ASN A 85 8.77 -8.22 -9.67
CA ASN A 85 10.02 -7.46 -9.60
C ASN A 85 10.27 -6.62 -10.86
N ASP A 86 10.03 -7.20 -12.04
CA ASP A 86 10.19 -6.52 -13.31
C ASP A 86 9.16 -5.38 -13.44
N LYS A 87 7.89 -5.61 -13.05
CA LYS A 87 6.86 -4.56 -13.07
C LYS A 87 7.13 -3.45 -12.06
N MET A 88 7.61 -3.79 -10.87
CA MET A 88 8.02 -2.85 -9.84
C MET A 88 9.09 -1.89 -10.37
N LYS A 89 10.10 -2.41 -11.07
CA LYS A 89 11.17 -1.62 -11.70
C LYS A 89 10.68 -0.77 -12.88
N ILE A 90 9.83 -1.33 -13.75
CA ILE A 90 9.32 -0.63 -14.94
C ILE A 90 8.48 0.60 -14.56
N PHE A 91 7.64 0.48 -13.52
CA PHE A 91 6.72 1.52 -13.10
C PHE A 91 7.20 2.31 -11.88
N ASP A 92 8.42 2.05 -11.40
CA ASP A 92 9.05 2.66 -10.22
C ASP A 92 8.18 2.59 -8.95
N PHE A 93 7.46 1.47 -8.77
CA PHE A 93 6.79 1.20 -7.50
C PHE A 93 7.83 0.90 -6.42
N LYS A 94 7.64 1.44 -5.21
CA LYS A 94 8.53 1.14 -4.07
C LYS A 94 8.22 -0.22 -3.48
N TYR A 95 6.95 -0.59 -3.46
CA TYR A 95 6.48 -1.91 -3.09
C TYR A 95 5.49 -2.41 -4.14
N LEU A 96 5.54 -3.70 -4.45
CA LEU A 96 4.52 -4.35 -5.28
C LEU A 96 4.40 -5.80 -4.82
N TYR A 97 3.24 -6.18 -4.31
CA TYR A 97 3.05 -7.51 -3.73
C TYR A 97 1.61 -8.00 -3.89
N ILE A 98 1.47 -9.32 -3.84
CA ILE A 98 0.18 -10.01 -3.86
C ILE A 98 -0.13 -10.48 -2.45
N SER A 99 -1.27 -10.05 -1.92
CA SER A 99 -1.82 -10.56 -0.67
C SER A 99 -2.92 -11.59 -0.93
N LYS A 100 -2.88 -12.69 -0.18
CA LYS A 100 -3.90 -13.74 -0.22
C LYS A 100 -5.22 -13.29 0.42
N THR A 101 -5.11 -12.49 1.47
CA THR A 101 -6.26 -11.93 2.20
C THR A 101 -6.11 -10.43 2.33
N PHE A 102 -7.23 -9.71 2.27
CA PHE A 102 -7.32 -8.30 2.61
C PHE A 102 -8.68 -8.04 3.23
N GLU A 103 -8.68 -7.41 4.40
CA GLU A 103 -9.89 -7.01 5.13
C GLU A 103 -10.05 -5.49 5.08
N PRO A 104 -10.96 -4.93 4.26
CA PRO A 104 -11.07 -3.48 4.07
C PRO A 104 -11.39 -2.69 5.35
N ASP A 105 -12.07 -3.29 6.32
CA ASP A 105 -12.46 -2.62 7.57
C ASP A 105 -11.27 -2.44 8.53
N THR A 106 -10.36 -3.41 8.58
CA THR A 106 -9.21 -3.41 9.50
C THR A 106 -7.91 -3.00 8.81
N GLY A 107 -7.84 -3.20 7.50
CA GLY A 107 -6.61 -3.10 6.72
C GLY A 107 -5.71 -4.33 6.84
N ASN A 108 -6.12 -5.37 7.57
CA ASN A 108 -5.31 -6.57 7.76
C ASN A 108 -5.12 -7.29 6.43
N TYR A 109 -3.91 -7.77 6.18
CA TYR A 109 -3.61 -8.60 5.02
C TYR A 109 -2.59 -9.69 5.34
N THR A 110 -2.60 -10.73 4.50
CA THR A 110 -1.56 -11.77 4.50
C THR A 110 -0.87 -11.73 3.15
N LEU A 111 0.39 -11.30 3.13
CA LEU A 111 1.23 -11.31 1.93
C LEU A 111 1.51 -12.75 1.51
N TRP A 112 1.52 -12.99 0.21
CA TRP A 112 1.82 -14.31 -0.36
C TRP A 112 2.95 -14.28 -1.38
N ILE A 113 3.07 -13.21 -2.17
CA ILE A 113 4.15 -13.03 -3.14
C ILE A 113 4.63 -11.60 -3.06
N ASP A 114 5.88 -11.39 -2.67
CA ASP A 114 6.56 -10.10 -2.70
C ASP A 114 7.21 -9.90 -4.07
N GLY A 115 7.23 -8.67 -4.58
CA GLY A 115 7.94 -8.28 -5.80
C GLY A 115 9.40 -7.90 -5.58
N SER A 116 9.88 -7.79 -4.35
CA SER A 116 11.30 -7.59 -4.03
C SER A 116 12.12 -8.83 -4.40
N ALA A 117 13.42 -8.67 -4.67
CA ALA A 117 14.28 -9.82 -4.90
C ALA A 117 14.39 -10.66 -3.62
N ILE A 118 14.42 -11.99 -3.72
CA ILE A 118 14.34 -12.92 -2.57
C ILE A 118 15.46 -12.70 -1.52
N ASP A 119 16.61 -12.22 -1.96
CA ASP A 119 17.76 -11.95 -1.08
C ASP A 119 17.87 -10.47 -0.66
N ASP A 120 16.88 -9.65 -1.00
CA ASP A 120 16.78 -8.24 -0.61
C ASP A 120 16.28 -8.11 0.84
N SER A 121 16.77 -7.12 1.56
CA SER A 121 16.32 -6.82 2.93
C SER A 121 14.84 -6.41 3.02
N ALA A 122 14.27 -5.89 1.93
CA ALA A 122 12.86 -5.52 1.87
C ALA A 122 11.92 -6.72 1.61
N PHE A 123 12.46 -7.89 1.25
CA PHE A 123 11.65 -9.05 0.90
C PHE A 123 10.93 -9.65 2.10
N CYS A 124 9.62 -9.83 1.95
CA CYS A 124 8.73 -10.48 2.90
C CYS A 124 8.36 -11.89 2.43
N GLU A 125 8.54 -12.87 3.31
CA GLU A 125 8.23 -14.27 2.99
C GLU A 125 6.71 -14.54 2.88
N PRO A 126 6.30 -15.57 2.11
CA PRO A 126 4.88 -15.95 2.03
C PRO A 126 4.28 -16.28 3.40
N GLY A 127 3.13 -15.66 3.69
CA GLY A 127 2.46 -15.78 4.98
C GLY A 127 2.76 -14.64 5.95
N TYR A 128 3.62 -13.69 5.59
CA TYR A 128 3.80 -12.45 6.34
C TYR A 128 2.47 -11.71 6.50
N LYS A 129 2.21 -11.20 7.71
CA LYS A 129 0.97 -10.50 8.06
C LYS A 129 1.27 -9.10 8.51
N ASP A 130 0.48 -8.16 8.01
CA ASP A 130 0.58 -6.76 8.39
C ASP A 130 -0.76 -6.04 8.15
N VAL A 131 -0.79 -4.74 8.41
CA VAL A 131 -1.97 -3.90 8.38
C VAL A 131 -1.69 -2.65 7.55
N VAL A 132 -2.40 -2.50 6.44
CA VAL A 132 -2.38 -1.24 5.70
C VAL A 132 -3.20 -0.17 6.44
N LYS A 133 -2.66 1.03 6.55
CA LYS A 133 -3.25 2.10 7.36
C LYS A 133 -4.42 2.77 6.61
N LYS A 134 -5.60 2.82 7.24
CA LYS A 134 -6.71 3.73 6.90
C LYS A 134 -7.16 3.63 5.43
N VAL A 135 -7.82 2.52 5.10
CA VAL A 135 -8.38 2.22 3.77
C VAL A 135 -9.70 2.95 3.53
N ASN A 136 -9.95 3.41 2.30
CA ASN A 136 -11.29 3.87 1.89
C ASN A 136 -12.18 2.69 1.45
N LYS A 137 -12.92 2.09 2.38
CA LYS A 137 -13.75 0.92 2.08
C LYS A 137 -14.89 1.18 1.10
N ASN A 138 -15.47 2.39 1.10
CA ASN A 138 -16.58 2.72 0.19
C ASN A 138 -16.09 2.70 -1.26
N LEU A 139 -14.89 3.21 -1.49
CA LEU A 139 -14.25 3.15 -2.81
C LEU A 139 -14.06 1.69 -3.28
N PHE A 140 -13.67 0.79 -2.37
CA PHE A 140 -13.54 -0.63 -2.67
C PHE A 140 -14.85 -1.24 -3.17
N ILE A 141 -15.95 -0.97 -2.47
CA ILE A 141 -17.29 -1.48 -2.80
C ILE A 141 -17.79 -0.90 -4.12
N GLU A 142 -17.62 0.40 -4.34
CA GLU A 142 -18.20 1.10 -5.48
C GLU A 142 -17.40 0.92 -6.78
N LYS A 143 -16.08 0.81 -6.68
CA LYS A 143 -15.18 0.85 -7.85
C LYS A 143 -14.37 -0.43 -8.05
N GLY A 144 -14.43 -1.36 -7.11
CA GLY A 144 -13.63 -2.59 -7.14
C GLY A 144 -12.13 -2.35 -6.98
N TYR A 145 -11.73 -1.24 -6.37
CA TYR A 145 -10.36 -0.95 -5.95
C TYR A 145 -10.39 0.05 -4.79
N THR A 146 -9.30 0.16 -4.04
CA THR A 146 -9.18 1.19 -2.99
C THR A 146 -7.75 1.66 -2.88
N PHE A 147 -7.52 2.64 -2.01
CA PHE A 147 -6.20 3.05 -1.59
C PHE A 147 -6.20 3.46 -0.12
N THR A 148 -5.02 3.45 0.48
CA THR A 148 -4.79 3.97 1.84
C THR A 148 -4.79 5.50 1.85
N LYS A 149 -4.91 6.10 3.03
CA LYS A 149 -4.44 7.49 3.21
C LYS A 149 -2.93 7.53 3.10
N THR A 150 -2.36 8.69 2.79
CA THR A 150 -0.90 8.83 2.79
C THR A 150 -0.33 8.48 4.17
N TYR A 151 0.77 7.74 4.19
CA TYR A 151 1.47 7.37 5.42
C TYR A 151 2.97 7.61 5.27
N SER A 152 3.62 7.83 6.41
CA SER A 152 5.07 7.94 6.46
C SER A 152 5.71 6.56 6.51
N ASP A 153 6.59 6.34 5.56
CA ASP A 153 7.53 5.25 5.45
C ASP A 153 8.95 5.75 5.84
N PRO A 154 9.70 5.02 6.68
CA PRO A 154 11.02 5.44 7.14
C PRO A 154 12.07 5.57 6.03
N GLU A 155 11.95 4.79 4.96
CA GLU A 155 12.94 4.70 3.88
C GLU A 155 12.56 5.61 2.71
N TRP A 156 11.28 5.58 2.31
CA TRP A 156 10.81 6.21 1.07
C TRP A 156 10.01 7.49 1.28
N GLY A 157 9.80 7.92 2.53
CA GLY A 157 9.09 9.14 2.84
C GLY A 157 7.58 8.96 2.84
N THR A 158 6.82 9.76 2.10
CA THR A 158 5.35 9.68 2.11
C THR A 158 4.84 8.80 0.98
N LEU A 159 4.11 7.74 1.34
CA LEU A 159 3.58 6.74 0.42
C LEU A 159 2.05 6.65 0.52
N MET A 160 1.44 6.08 -0.53
CA MET A 160 0.05 5.66 -0.58
C MET A 160 0.03 4.30 -1.28
N THR A 161 -0.80 3.38 -0.78
CA THR A 161 -0.94 2.04 -1.34
C THR A 161 -2.24 1.96 -2.11
N VAL A 162 -2.20 1.49 -3.36
CA VAL A 162 -3.35 1.15 -4.17
C VAL A 162 -3.60 -0.36 -4.10
N ILE A 163 -4.85 -0.74 -3.96
CA ILE A 163 -5.27 -2.12 -3.72
C ILE A 163 -6.31 -2.50 -4.77
N VAL A 164 -5.99 -3.52 -5.56
CA VAL A 164 -6.84 -4.01 -6.65
C VAL A 164 -7.05 -5.52 -6.48
N PRO A 165 -8.29 -6.03 -6.56
CA PRO A 165 -8.55 -7.46 -6.53
C PRO A 165 -8.05 -8.14 -7.81
N ILE A 166 -7.41 -9.30 -7.66
CA ILE A 166 -7.10 -10.21 -8.76
C ILE A 166 -8.28 -11.18 -8.88
N GLN A 167 -9.02 -11.08 -9.98
CA GLN A 167 -10.28 -11.80 -10.17
C GLN A 167 -10.17 -12.94 -11.18
N ASP A 168 -10.79 -14.06 -10.85
CA ASP A 168 -11.09 -15.16 -11.76
C ASP A 168 -12.62 -15.28 -11.91
N GLY A 169 -13.12 -14.74 -13.03
CA GLY A 169 -14.54 -14.45 -13.19
C GLY A 169 -15.03 -13.48 -12.11
N GLN A 170 -16.05 -13.89 -11.35
CA GLN A 170 -16.60 -13.10 -10.23
C GLN A 170 -15.89 -13.35 -8.89
N LYS A 171 -14.97 -14.32 -8.82
CA LYS A 171 -14.28 -14.70 -7.59
C LYS A 171 -12.98 -13.90 -7.45
N THR A 172 -12.82 -13.20 -6.33
CA THR A 172 -11.53 -12.62 -5.96
C THR A 172 -10.61 -13.75 -5.47
N LEU A 173 -9.46 -13.92 -6.12
CA LEU A 173 -8.44 -14.88 -5.73
C LEU A 173 -7.48 -14.30 -4.68
N ALA A 174 -7.07 -13.06 -4.89
CA ALA A 174 -6.06 -12.35 -4.11
C ALA A 174 -6.18 -10.83 -4.37
N TYR A 175 -5.27 -10.04 -3.82
CA TYR A 175 -5.21 -8.59 -4.03
C TYR A 175 -3.79 -8.19 -4.41
N LEU A 176 -3.67 -7.41 -5.48
CA LEU A 176 -2.43 -6.74 -5.85
C LEU A 176 -2.36 -5.40 -5.11
N MET A 177 -1.24 -5.16 -4.45
CA MET A 177 -0.99 -3.99 -3.62
C MET A 177 0.31 -3.32 -4.08
N ALA A 178 0.26 -2.02 -4.35
CA ALA A 178 1.38 -1.22 -4.85
C ALA A 178 1.44 0.12 -4.13
#